data_AF-A0A398DA04-F1
#
_entry.id   AF-A0A398DA04-F1
#
_cell.length_a   1.000
_cell.length_b   1.000
_cell.length_c   1.000
_cell.angle_alpha   90.00
_cell.angle_beta   90.00
_cell.angle_gamma   90.00
#
_symmetry.space_group_name_H-M   'P 1'
#
loop_
_entity.id
_entity.type
_entity.pdbx_description
1 polymer ?
#
loop_
_entity_poly.entity_id
_entity_poly.type
_entity_poly.pdbx_seq_one_letter_code
_entity_poly.pdbx_strand_id
1 'polypeptide(L)' 'MTQEQKKLICITCPRGCALVVTVEGETVIKTEGNSCKRGVDYATGELKDPRRMVTTTVRVKGGVHP' A
#
# COMPACT_ATOMS: atom_id res chain seq x y z
N MET A 1 -25.72 -1.48 6.62
CA MET A 1 -24.37 -0.98 6.27
C MET A 1 -23.48 -2.20 6.18
N THR A 2 -22.91 -2.47 5.01
CA THR A 2 -22.24 -3.76 4.74
C THR A 2 -20.76 -3.61 5.04
N GLN A 3 -20.28 -4.30 6.08
CA GLN A 3 -18.86 -4.42 6.38
C GLN A 3 -18.23 -5.40 5.38
N GLU A 4 -17.22 -4.95 4.65
CA GLU A 4 -16.48 -5.78 3.70
C GLU A 4 -15.09 -6.08 4.24
N GLN A 5 -14.71 -7.36 4.26
CA GLN A 5 -13.39 -7.79 4.71
C GLN A 5 -12.48 -8.03 3.50
N LYS A 6 -11.32 -7.37 3.47
CA LYS A 6 -10.28 -7.54 2.47
C LYS A 6 -9.02 -8.12 3.10
N LYS A 7 -8.42 -9.07 2.39
CA LYS A 7 -7.14 -9.67 2.78
C LYS A 7 -6.03 -9.04 1.94
N LEU A 8 -4.96 -8.58 2.59
CA LEU A 8 -3.81 -7.96 1.94
C LEU A 8 -2.52 -8.48 2.55
N ILE A 9 -1.41 -8.35 1.83
CA ILE A 9 -0.09 -8.68 2.36
C ILE A 9 0.70 -7.37 2.47
N CYS A 10 1.27 -7.11 3.63
CA CYS A 10 2.15 -5.97 3.85
C CYS A 10 3.46 -6.16 3.08
N ILE A 11 3.68 -5.41 2.01
CA ILE A 11 4.90 -5.47 1.21
C ILE A 11 6.01 -4.51 1.69
N THR A 12 5.75 -3.75 2.75
CA THR A 12 6.68 -2.73 3.27
C THR A 12 7.94 -3.30 3.90
N CYS A 13 7.93 -4.56 4.34
CA CYS A 13 9.08 -5.20 4.95
C CYS A 13 9.17 -6.67 4.51
N PRO A 14 10.37 -7.29 4.55
CA PRO A 14 10.59 -8.66 4.07
C PRO A 14 9.81 -9.72 4.86
N ARG A 15 9.21 -9.37 6.01
CA ARG A 15 8.37 -10.27 6.80
C ARG A 15 7.04 -10.60 6.12
N GLY A 16 6.48 -9.70 5.32
CA GLY A 16 5.26 -9.99 4.57
C GLY A 16 4.04 -10.32 5.44
N CYS A 17 3.71 -9.52 6.46
CA CYS A 17 2.56 -9.81 7.35
C CYS A 17 1.26 -9.92 6.55
N ALA A 18 0.49 -10.99 6.78
CA ALA A 18 -0.86 -11.13 6.26
C ALA A 18 -1.83 -10.24 7.07
N LEU A 19 -2.47 -9.30 6.39
CA LEU A 19 -3.38 -8.32 6.96
C LEU A 19 -4.83 -8.65 6.57
N VAL A 20 -5.73 -8.53 7.53
CA VAL A 20 -7.18 -8.56 7.31
C VAL A 20 -7.73 -7.20 7.68
N VAL A 21 -8.34 -6.52 6.71
CA VAL A 21 -8.86 -5.15 6.89
C VAL A 21 -10.37 -5.16 6.69
N THR A 22 -11.09 -4.58 7.64
CA THR A 22 -12.53 -4.39 7.57
C THR A 22 -12.81 -2.96 7.11
N VAL A 23 -13.57 -2.84 6.02
CA VAL A 23 -13.90 -1.58 5.36
C VAL A 23 -15.42 -1.38 5.40
N GLU A 24 -15.85 -0.19 5.78
CA GLU A 24 -17.24 0.27 5.67
C GLU A 24 -17.29 1.40 4.63
N GLY A 25 -17.75 1.07 3.42
CA GLY A 25 -17.75 2.00 2.30
C GLY A 25 -16.33 2.44 1.95
N GLU A 26 -16.00 3.71 2.21
CA GLU A 26 -14.67 4.30 1.96
C GLU A 26 -13.78 4.37 3.22
N THR A 27 -14.31 3.95 4.39
CA THR A 27 -13.60 4.08 5.66
C THR A 27 -13.05 2.74 6.12
N VAL A 28 -11.74 2.72 6.40
CA VAL A 28 -11.08 1.59 7.06
C VAL A 28 -11.40 1.62 8.55
N ILE A 29 -12.08 0.60 9.05
CA ILE A 29 -12.54 0.51 10.44
C ILE A 29 -11.50 -0.20 11.31
N LYS A 30 -10.93 -1.29 10.78
CA LYS A 30 -10.06 -2.17 11.55
C LYS A 30 -9.05 -2.87 10.65
N THR A 31 -7.82 -2.97 11.12
CA THR A 31 -6.74 -3.73 10.50
C THR A 31 -6.21 -4.74 11.52
N GLU A 32 -6.16 -6.01 11.14
CA GLU A 32 -5.70 -7.12 11.98
C GLU A 32 -4.59 -7.90 11.27
N GLY A 33 -3.72 -8.59 12.04
CA GLY A 33 -2.61 -9.37 11.50
C GLY A 33 -1.29 -8.60 11.29
N ASN A 34 -1.26 -7.31 11.60
CA ASN A 34 -0.03 -6.52 11.56
C ASN A 34 0.85 -6.79 12.80
N SER A 35 2.14 -7.04 12.60
CA SER A 35 3.12 -7.11 13.71
C SER A 35 3.80 -5.77 14.00
N CYS A 36 3.45 -4.71 13.27
CA CYS A 36 4.02 -3.37 13.42
C CYS A 36 3.06 -2.29 12.94
N LYS A 37 3.33 -1.03 13.33
CA LYS A 37 2.56 0.14 12.91
C LYS A 37 2.60 0.36 11.38
N ARG A 38 3.74 0.10 10.74
CA ARG A 38 3.93 0.23 9.29
C ARG A 38 2.93 -0.60 8.48
N GLY A 39 2.52 -1.76 8.98
CA GLY A 39 1.51 -2.59 8.32
C GLY A 39 0.13 -1.95 8.31
N VAL A 40 -0.23 -1.22 9.37
CA VAL A 40 -1.49 -0.46 9.45
C VAL A 40 -1.46 0.72 8.49
N ASP A 41 -0.34 1.45 8.48
CA ASP A 41 -0.14 2.61 7.60
C ASP A 41 -0.20 2.18 6.12
N TYR A 42 0.46 1.07 5.77
CA TYR A 42 0.42 0.48 4.43
C TYR A 42 -0.99 0.06 4.01
N ALA A 43 -1.69 -0.70 4.85
CA ALA A 43 -3.06 -1.14 4.56
C ALA A 43 -4.02 0.04 4.35
N THR A 44 -3.88 1.09 5.16
CA THR A 44 -4.71 2.29 5.05
C THR A 44 -4.38 3.08 3.77
N GLY A 45 -3.09 3.22 3.46
CA GLY A 45 -2.63 3.88 2.24
C GLY A 45 -3.08 3.16 0.97
N GLU A 46 -2.87 1.84 0.88
CA GLU A 46 -3.23 1.05 -0.29
C GLU A 46 -4.75 1.03 -0.55
N LEU A 47 -5.58 1.16 0.49
CA LEU A 47 -7.04 1.18 0.33
C LEU A 47 -7.60 2.57 -0.01
N LYS A 48 -6.99 3.65 0.51
CA LYS A 48 -7.48 5.03 0.30
C LYS A 48 -6.83 5.75 -0.88
N ASP A 49 -5.52 5.59 -1.04
CA ASP A 49 -4.71 6.27 -2.06
C ASP A 49 -3.57 5.34 -2.55
N PRO A 50 -3.88 4.36 -3.41
CA PRO A 50 -2.91 3.39 -3.87
C PRO A 50 -1.93 4.02 -4.85
N ARG A 51 -0.74 4.36 -4.37
CA ARG A 51 0.34 4.98 -5.16
C ARG A 51 1.24 3.94 -5.80
N ARG A 52 1.54 4.14 -7.09
CA ARG A 52 2.50 3.33 -7.85
C ARG A 52 3.53 4.26 -8.48
N MET A 53 4.81 3.92 -8.34
CA MET A 53 5.87 4.67 -9.01
C MET A 53 5.81 4.37 -10.50
N VAL A 54 5.67 5.41 -11.32
CA VAL A 54 5.76 5.31 -12.78
C VAL A 54 7.10 5.90 -13.20
N THR A 55 8.04 5.04 -13.57
CA THR A 55 9.36 5.46 -14.02
C THR A 55 9.35 5.57 -15.55
N THR A 56 9.69 6.75 -16.07
CA THR A 56 9.85 6.99 -17.51
C THR A 56 11.22 7.60 -17.78
N THR A 57 11.71 7.44 -19.00
CA THR A 57 12.96 8.06 -19.44
C THR A 57 12.65 9.24 -20.36
N VAL A 58 13.50 10.27 -20.31
CA VAL A 58 13.44 11.41 -21.21
C VAL A 58 14.80 11.60 -21.86
N ARG A 59 14.80 12.02 -23.13
CA ARG A 59 16.03 12.35 -23.84
C ARG A 59 16.62 13.65 -23.29
N VAL A 60 17.87 13.59 -22.84
CA VAL A 60 18.62 14.78 -22.40
C VAL A 60 19.37 15.38 -23.58
N LYS A 61 19.13 16.67 -23.89
CA LYS A 61 19.86 17.38 -24.94
C LYS A 61 21.28 17.69 -24.45
N GLY A 62 22.30 17.21 -25.18
CA GLY A 62 23.71 17.41 -24.80
C GLY A 62 24.16 16.56 -23.61
N GLY A 63 23.43 15.50 -23.26
CA GLY A 63 23.88 14.56 -22.23
C GLY A 63 25.14 13.83 -22.69
N VAL A 64 26.21 13.90 -21.89
CA VAL A 64 27.44 13.14 -22.10
C VAL A 64 27.35 11.89 -21.25
N HIS A 65 27.32 10.71 -21.88
CA HIS A 65 27.46 9.45 -21.16
C HIS A 65 28.93 9.35 -20.68
N PRO A 66 29.18 9.09 -19.38
CA PRO A 66 30.53 8.80 -18.89
C PRO A 66 31.14 7.57 -19.56
#